data_AF-A0A0G1CDY8-F1
#
_entry.id   AF-A0A0G1CDY8-F1
#
_cell.length_a   1.000
_cell.length_b   1.000
_cell.length_c   1.000
_cell.angle_alpha   90.00
_cell.angle_beta   90.00
_cell.angle_gamma   90.00
#
_symmetry.space_group_name_H-M   'P 1'
#
loop_
_entity.id
_entity.type
_entity.pdbx_description
1 polymer ?
#
loop_
_entity_poly.entity_id
_entity_poly.type
_entity_poly.pdbx_seq_one_letter_code
_entity_poly.pdbx_strand_id
1 'polypeptide(L)'
;MIIFGIDPGTATTGYGVIETLIDTSKKQFQLIEYGCIVTPKEQEMPLRLYSIQKDLHKLLKQHKPDCVSIEQLFFGVNSRTAMTVGQARGVVLSTVASYRIPIFEYQGLHVKHTITGSGKADKKEIQKYVMRYLGKRKLAKPANGYIDDAADALAVAICHYIKVSQPKAGRPLDEKETKVTKKKGSRPLSSHT
;
A
#
# COMPACT_ATOMS: atom_id res chain seq x y z
N MET A 1 -14.11 4.35 5.79
CA MET A 1 -12.82 3.69 6.07
C MET A 1 -11.70 4.59 5.58
N ILE A 2 -10.71 4.90 6.40
CA ILE A 2 -9.56 5.74 6.07
C ILE A 2 -8.42 4.84 5.58
N ILE A 3 -8.00 5.05 4.34
CA ILE A 3 -6.87 4.35 3.70
C ILE A 3 -5.71 5.33 3.59
N PHE A 4 -4.54 4.93 4.09
CA PHE A 4 -3.31 5.70 4.02
C PHE A 4 -2.34 5.04 3.04
N GLY A 5 -2.12 5.64 1.87
CA GLY A 5 -1.13 5.21 0.90
C GLY A 5 0.25 5.80 1.15
N ILE A 6 1.31 5.00 1.00
CA ILE A 6 2.71 5.40 1.17
C ILE A 6 3.55 4.91 -0.02
N ASP A 7 4.34 5.82 -0.59
CA ASP A 7 5.43 5.52 -1.52
C ASP A 7 6.79 5.80 -0.83
N PRO A 8 7.50 4.77 -0.33
CA PRO A 8 8.72 4.96 0.46
C PRO A 8 9.93 5.40 -0.36
N GLY A 9 10.62 6.45 0.11
CA GLY A 9 11.89 6.89 -0.43
C GLY A 9 12.75 7.63 0.59
N THR A 10 14.06 7.66 0.38
CA THR A 10 14.99 8.30 1.33
C THR A 10 14.94 9.82 1.25
N ALA A 11 14.90 10.39 0.05
CA ALA A 11 14.78 11.83 -0.17
C ALA A 11 13.35 12.34 -0.01
N THR A 12 12.42 11.61 -0.60
CA THR A 12 11.00 11.91 -0.54
C THR A 12 10.27 10.62 -0.24
N THR A 13 9.42 10.62 0.78
CA THR A 13 8.41 9.58 1.00
C THR A 13 7.05 10.21 0.74
N GLY A 14 6.36 9.78 -0.33
CA GLY A 14 5.03 10.27 -0.67
C GLY A 14 3.98 9.69 0.28
N TYR A 15 2.95 10.49 0.59
CA TYR A 15 1.76 9.99 1.29
C TYR A 15 0.46 10.54 0.69
N GLY A 16 -0.61 9.74 0.78
CA GLY A 16 -1.95 10.11 0.37
C GLY A 16 -3.00 9.45 1.26
N VAL A 17 -3.97 10.22 1.73
CA VAL A 17 -5.02 9.78 2.65
C VAL A 17 -6.38 9.95 1.98
N ILE A 18 -7.12 8.87 1.87
CA ILE A 18 -8.49 8.87 1.32
C ILE A 18 -9.46 8.24 2.32
N GLU A 19 -10.71 8.66 2.26
CA GLU A 19 -11.79 8.12 3.09
C GLU A 19 -12.90 7.56 2.20
N THR A 20 -13.21 6.27 2.38
CA THR A 20 -14.32 5.61 1.69
C THR A 20 -15.66 6.03 2.27
N LEU A 21 -16.65 6.22 1.39
CA LEU A 21 -18.00 6.62 1.74
C LEU A 21 -18.93 5.42 1.56
N ILE A 22 -19.68 5.06 2.61
CA ILE A 22 -20.48 3.82 2.67
C ILE A 22 -21.77 3.94 1.84
N ASP A 23 -22.27 5.15 1.61
CA ASP A 23 -23.58 5.37 1.01
C ASP A 23 -23.57 6.56 0.04
N THR A 24 -23.07 6.35 -1.18
CA THR A 24 -23.38 7.32 -2.24
C THR A 24 -23.56 6.68 -3.62
N SER A 25 -24.55 7.19 -4.34
CA SER A 25 -24.84 6.91 -5.74
C SER A 25 -23.86 7.57 -6.73
N LYS A 26 -22.81 8.28 -6.26
CA LYS A 26 -21.95 9.12 -7.13
C LYS A 26 -20.45 9.16 -6.81
N LYS A 27 -20.00 9.09 -5.54
CA LYS A 27 -18.57 9.13 -5.15
C LYS A 27 -18.25 8.13 -4.05
N GLN A 28 -17.42 7.16 -4.36
CA GLN A 28 -17.17 6.06 -3.44
C GLN A 28 -16.07 6.35 -2.40
N PHE A 29 -15.31 7.44 -2.58
CA PHE A 29 -14.35 7.95 -1.59
C PHE A 29 -14.03 9.43 -1.81
N GLN A 30 -13.39 10.06 -0.82
CA GLN A 30 -12.92 11.45 -0.85
C GLN A 30 -11.44 11.57 -0.47
N LEU A 31 -10.79 12.64 -0.94
CA LEU A 31 -9.42 13.00 -0.57
C LEU A 31 -9.42 13.72 0.78
N ILE A 32 -8.60 13.24 1.72
CA ILE A 32 -8.40 13.89 3.01
C ILE A 32 -7.14 14.77 2.98
N GLU A 33 -6.00 14.18 2.67
CA GLU A 33 -4.71 14.86 2.64
C GLU A 33 -3.74 14.14 1.70
N TYR A 34 -2.72 14.83 1.20
CA TYR A 34 -1.58 14.23 0.51
C TYR A 34 -0.39 15.16 0.63
N GLY A 35 0.81 14.58 0.52
CA GLY A 35 2.03 15.33 0.61
C GLY A 35 3.26 14.45 0.57
N CYS A 36 4.36 14.98 1.08
CA CYS A 36 5.61 14.26 1.17
C CYS A 36 6.27 14.48 2.51
N ILE A 37 6.94 13.45 3.03
CA ILE A 37 7.99 13.61 4.01
C ILE A 37 9.29 13.82 3.23
N VAL A 38 9.97 14.96 3.46
CA VAL A 38 11.17 15.34 2.71
C VAL A 38 12.35 15.40 3.66
N THR A 39 13.46 14.77 3.29
CA THR A 39 14.70 14.82 4.08
C THR A 39 15.83 15.52 3.31
N PRO A 40 16.61 16.39 3.96
CA PRO A 40 17.79 17.01 3.34
C PRO A 40 18.79 15.97 2.86
N LYS A 41 19.38 16.20 1.68
CA LYS A 41 20.38 15.29 1.11
C LYS A 41 21.72 15.35 1.85
N GLU A 42 21.97 16.46 2.55
CA GLU A 42 23.17 16.74 3.34
C GLU A 42 23.17 15.99 4.68
N GLN A 43 22.03 15.47 5.11
CA GLN A 43 21.93 14.69 6.33
C GLN A 43 22.44 13.26 6.12
N GLU A 44 23.09 12.73 7.15
CA GLU A 44 23.47 11.32 7.19
C GLU A 44 22.23 10.43 7.20
N MET A 45 22.35 9.24 6.60
CA MET A 45 21.24 8.31 6.42
C MET A 45 20.46 8.02 7.72
N PRO A 46 21.08 7.76 8.89
CA PRO A 46 20.34 7.53 10.12
C PRO A 46 19.42 8.69 10.51
N LEU A 47 19.85 9.94 10.31
CA LEU A 47 19.03 11.13 10.62
C LEU A 47 17.88 11.31 9.64
N ARG A 48 18.09 10.94 8.37
CA ARG A 48 17.03 10.93 7.35
C ARG A 48 15.96 9.90 7.68
N LEU A 49 16.38 8.68 8.02
CA LEU A 49 15.52 7.60 8.48
C LEU A 49 14.72 7.99 9.74
N TYR A 50 15.38 8.60 10.72
CA TYR A 50 14.71 9.13 11.91
C TYR A 50 13.67 10.21 11.58
N SER A 51 13.98 11.11 10.65
CA SER A 51 13.04 12.15 10.20
C SER A 51 11.79 11.54 9.55
N ILE A 52 11.97 10.52 8.69
CA ILE A 52 10.88 9.74 8.10
C ILE A 52 10.00 9.13 9.18
N GLN A 53 10.61 8.43 10.15
CA GLN A 53 9.88 7.83 11.28
C GLN A 53 9.09 8.89 12.06
N LYS A 54 9.74 10.00 12.43
CA LYS A 54 9.16 11.05 13.26
C LYS A 54 7.94 11.69 12.60
N ASP A 55 8.02 12.02 11.32
CA ASP A 55 6.92 12.65 10.60
C ASP A 55 5.81 11.66 10.28
N LEU A 56 6.15 10.40 9.97
CA LEU A 56 5.16 9.34 9.81
C LEU A 56 4.38 9.09 11.11
N HIS A 57 5.02 9.12 12.29
CA HIS A 57 4.32 9.05 13.57
C HIS A 57 3.29 10.17 13.75
N LYS A 58 3.60 11.40 13.31
CA LYS A 58 2.65 12.52 13.38
C LYS A 58 1.45 12.27 12.47
N LEU A 59 1.71 11.87 11.22
CA LEU A 59 0.66 11.59 10.23
C LEU A 59 -0.27 10.45 10.69
N LEU A 60 0.31 9.35 11.20
CA LEU A 60 -0.48 8.22 11.72
C LEU A 60 -1.33 8.61 12.93
N LYS A 61 -0.80 9.46 13.83
CA LYS A 61 -1.57 10.00 14.98
C LYS A 61 -2.68 10.96 14.55
N GLN A 62 -2.42 11.79 13.54
CA GLN A 62 -3.37 12.75 13.01
C GLN A 62 -4.54 12.07 12.31
N HIS A 63 -4.25 11.13 11.41
CA HIS A 63 -5.27 10.54 10.53
C HIS A 63 -5.91 9.27 11.08
N LYS A 64 -5.25 8.55 12.00
CA LYS A 64 -5.73 7.28 12.59
C LYS A 64 -6.31 6.32 11.53
N PRO A 65 -5.51 5.93 10.51
CA PRO A 65 -6.06 5.19 9.39
C PRO A 65 -6.48 3.77 9.79
N ASP A 66 -7.53 3.27 9.12
CA ASP A 66 -8.00 1.89 9.29
C ASP A 66 -7.05 0.87 8.66
N CYS A 67 -6.34 1.28 7.61
CA CYS A 67 -5.29 0.50 6.97
C CYS A 67 -4.24 1.39 6.29
N VAL A 68 -3.05 0.82 6.07
CA VAL A 68 -1.99 1.43 5.28
C VAL A 68 -1.69 0.58 4.06
N SER A 69 -1.67 1.19 2.87
CA SER A 69 -1.19 0.57 1.65
C SER A 69 0.18 1.12 1.26
N ILE A 70 1.10 0.26 0.88
CA ILE A 70 2.51 0.61 0.65
C ILE A 70 2.97 0.05 -0.69
N GLU A 71 3.69 0.85 -1.47
CA GLU A 71 4.35 0.35 -2.67
C GLU A 71 5.44 -0.67 -2.30
N GLN A 72 5.37 -1.85 -2.92
CA GLN A 72 6.41 -2.85 -2.86
C GLN A 72 7.49 -2.49 -3.86
N LEU A 73 8.72 -2.30 -3.36
CA LEU A 73 9.87 -2.02 -4.19
C LEU A 73 10.29 -3.29 -4.94
N PHE A 74 10.46 -3.17 -6.26
CA PHE A 74 11.17 -4.16 -7.06
C PHE A 74 12.57 -3.64 -7.36
N PHE A 75 13.57 -4.33 -6.84
CA PHE A 75 14.95 -3.91 -6.99
C PHE A 75 15.52 -4.45 -8.30
N GLY A 76 15.83 -3.54 -9.23
CA GLY A 76 16.63 -3.82 -10.42
C GLY A 76 18.14 -3.79 -10.15
N VAL A 77 18.92 -3.60 -11.21
CA VAL A 77 20.39 -3.79 -11.30
C VAL A 77 21.24 -2.93 -10.32
N ASN A 78 20.69 -1.87 -9.72
CA ASN A 78 21.43 -0.97 -8.82
C ASN A 78 21.21 -1.31 -7.34
N SER A 79 22.08 -2.16 -6.80
CA SER A 79 22.06 -2.61 -5.40
C SER A 79 22.24 -1.50 -4.37
N ARG A 80 22.97 -0.42 -4.69
CA ARG A 80 23.18 0.71 -3.77
C ARG A 80 21.87 1.47 -3.54
N THR A 81 21.20 1.85 -4.63
CA THR A 81 19.90 2.53 -4.53
C THR A 81 18.90 1.61 -3.84
N ALA A 82 18.85 0.34 -4.23
CA ALA A 82 18.00 -0.67 -3.60
C ALA A 82 18.18 -0.74 -2.09
N MET A 83 19.43 -0.79 -1.60
CA MET A 83 19.74 -0.82 -0.19
C MET A 83 19.23 0.43 0.54
N THR A 84 19.49 1.62 -0.01
CA THR A 84 19.09 2.88 0.63
C THR A 84 17.57 3.04 0.72
N VAL A 85 16.83 2.73 -0.36
CA VAL A 85 15.37 2.79 -0.33
C VAL A 85 14.79 1.67 0.53
N GLY A 86 15.43 0.49 0.55
CA GLY A 86 15.09 -0.61 1.45
C GLY A 86 15.16 -0.22 2.94
N GLN A 87 16.13 0.60 3.34
CA GLN A 87 16.22 1.13 4.71
C GLN A 87 15.03 2.05 5.04
N ALA A 88 14.69 2.99 4.16
CA ALA A 88 13.52 3.88 4.34
C ALA A 88 12.22 3.06 4.44
N ARG A 89 12.06 2.07 3.56
CA ARG A 89 10.93 1.15 3.59
C ARG A 89 10.85 0.36 4.90
N GLY A 90 11.97 -0.15 5.39
CA GLY A 90 12.04 -0.85 6.68
C GLY A 90 11.55 0.03 7.84
N VAL A 91 11.96 1.30 7.85
CA VAL A 91 11.47 2.29 8.82
C VAL A 91 9.96 2.52 8.68
N VAL A 92 9.44 2.71 7.47
CA VAL A 92 8.00 2.87 7.23
C VAL A 92 7.22 1.67 7.77
N LEU A 93 7.60 0.45 7.38
CA LEU A 93 6.94 -0.79 7.80
C LEU A 93 6.95 -0.96 9.31
N SER A 94 8.12 -0.82 9.94
CA SER A 94 8.25 -0.94 11.39
C SER A 94 7.44 0.12 12.13
N THR A 95 7.40 1.35 11.60
CA THR A 95 6.64 2.46 12.21
C THR A 95 5.15 2.19 12.13
N VAL A 96 4.61 1.79 10.97
CA VAL A 96 3.19 1.46 10.81
C VAL A 96 2.80 0.27 11.68
N ALA A 97 3.62 -0.79 11.69
CA ALA A 97 3.38 -1.98 12.50
C ALA A 97 3.29 -1.66 14.01
N SER A 98 4.02 -0.65 14.49
CA SER A 98 3.96 -0.23 15.90
C SER A 98 2.58 0.29 16.34
N TYR A 99 1.74 0.73 15.39
CA TYR A 99 0.35 1.14 15.66
C TYR A 99 -0.66 -0.01 15.54
N ARG A 100 -0.22 -1.22 15.19
CA ARG A 100 -1.08 -2.40 14.93
C ARG A 100 -2.12 -2.15 13.82
N ILE A 101 -1.78 -1.30 12.85
CA ILE A 101 -2.61 -1.01 11.69
C ILE A 101 -2.34 -2.06 10.61
N PRO A 102 -3.36 -2.64 9.96
CA PRO A 102 -3.18 -3.55 8.83
C PRO A 102 -2.35 -2.92 7.69
N ILE A 103 -1.35 -3.65 7.21
CA ILE A 103 -0.47 -3.25 6.11
C ILE A 103 -0.80 -4.08 4.86
N PHE A 104 -0.95 -3.41 3.72
CA PHE A 104 -1.14 -4.03 2.42
C PHE A 104 -0.06 -3.57 1.44
N GLU A 105 0.54 -4.50 0.72
CA GLU A 105 1.66 -4.22 -0.18
C GLU A 105 1.26 -4.43 -1.65
N TYR A 106 1.65 -3.51 -2.52
CA TYR A 106 1.34 -3.55 -3.95
C TYR A 106 2.58 -3.30 -4.80
N GLN A 107 2.85 -4.18 -5.75
CA GLN A 107 3.88 -3.92 -6.77
C GLN A 107 3.46 -2.77 -7.68
N GLY A 108 4.40 -1.90 -8.07
CA GLY A 108 4.11 -0.76 -8.96
C GLY A 108 3.41 -1.16 -10.27
N LEU A 109 3.75 -2.32 -10.85
CA LEU A 109 3.05 -2.87 -12.02
C LEU A 109 1.57 -3.18 -11.74
N HIS A 110 1.27 -3.70 -10.54
CA HIS A 110 -0.09 -3.97 -10.10
C HIS A 110 -0.84 -2.65 -9.88
N VAL A 111 -0.23 -1.67 -9.20
CA VAL A 111 -0.81 -0.33 -9.01
C VAL A 111 -1.19 0.29 -10.36
N LYS A 112 -0.27 0.29 -11.32
CA LYS A 112 -0.51 0.75 -12.70
C LYS A 112 -1.71 0.05 -13.32
N HIS A 113 -1.67 -1.28 -13.36
CA HIS A 113 -2.71 -2.07 -13.99
C HIS A 113 -4.10 -1.85 -13.34
N THR A 114 -4.17 -1.82 -12.00
CA THR A 114 -5.43 -1.60 -11.28
C THR A 114 -6.05 -0.24 -11.58
N ILE A 115 -5.24 0.79 -11.75
CA ILE A 115 -5.71 2.16 -11.89
C ILE A 115 -6.01 2.52 -13.34
N THR A 116 -5.16 2.09 -14.27
CA THR A 116 -5.23 2.51 -15.68
C THR A 116 -5.77 1.43 -16.61
N GLY A 117 -5.85 0.17 -16.16
CA GLY A 117 -6.09 -1.01 -16.98
C GLY A 117 -4.84 -1.53 -17.71
N SER A 118 -3.68 -0.86 -17.60
CA SER A 118 -2.45 -1.22 -18.29
C SER A 118 -1.23 -1.18 -17.37
N GLY A 119 -0.51 -2.30 -17.25
CA GLY A 119 0.77 -2.33 -16.52
C GLY A 119 1.90 -1.53 -17.18
N LYS A 120 1.73 -1.12 -18.44
CA LYS A 120 2.68 -0.32 -19.21
C LYS A 120 2.45 1.19 -19.09
N ALA A 121 1.46 1.61 -18.30
CA ALA A 121 1.16 3.03 -18.11
C ALA A 121 2.38 3.80 -17.60
N ASP A 122 2.58 4.98 -18.18
CA ASP A 122 3.64 5.89 -17.76
C ASP A 122 3.23 6.67 -16.49
N LYS A 123 4.18 7.41 -15.90
CA LYS A 123 3.96 8.16 -14.67
C LYS A 123 2.88 9.24 -14.83
N LYS A 124 2.81 9.88 -16.00
CA LYS A 124 1.82 10.95 -16.29
C LYS A 124 0.42 10.37 -16.42
N GLU A 125 0.30 9.19 -16.99
CA GLU A 125 -0.95 8.48 -17.14
C GLU A 125 -1.53 8.12 -15.76
N ILE A 126 -0.71 7.55 -14.87
CA ILE A 126 -1.14 7.25 -13.48
C ILE A 126 -1.70 8.50 -12.80
N GLN A 127 -0.97 9.63 -12.86
CA GLN A 127 -1.42 10.90 -12.28
C GLN A 127 -2.76 11.37 -12.86
N LYS A 128 -2.96 11.24 -14.17
CA LYS A 128 -4.23 11.58 -14.82
C LYS A 128 -5.37 10.73 -14.28
N TYR A 129 -5.16 9.43 -14.09
CA TYR A 129 -6.16 8.54 -13.52
C TYR A 129 -6.41 8.84 -12.04
N VAL A 130 -5.37 9.11 -11.23
CA VAL A 130 -5.53 9.57 -9.84
C VAL A 130 -6.44 10.79 -9.78
N MET A 131 -6.18 11.81 -10.62
CA MET A 131 -7.01 13.00 -10.71
C MET A 131 -8.47 12.68 -11.11
N ARG A 132 -8.67 11.77 -12.07
CA ARG A 132 -10.00 11.30 -12.49
C ARG A 132 -10.76 10.65 -11.34
N TYR A 133 -10.12 9.74 -10.61
CA TYR A 133 -10.71 9.09 -9.43
C TYR A 133 -11.07 10.09 -8.33
N LEU A 134 -10.25 11.12 -8.13
CA LEU A 134 -10.50 12.19 -7.17
C LEU A 134 -11.53 13.23 -7.66
N GLY A 135 -11.96 13.16 -8.92
CA GLY A 135 -12.81 14.18 -9.54
C GLY A 135 -12.17 15.57 -9.57
N LYS A 136 -10.83 15.64 -9.69
CA LYS A 136 -10.05 16.88 -9.72
C LYS A 136 -9.45 17.11 -11.11
N ARG A 137 -9.39 18.36 -11.55
CA ARG A 137 -8.69 18.74 -12.80
C ARG A 137 -7.18 18.88 -12.60
N LYS A 138 -6.76 19.20 -11.38
CA LYS A 138 -5.36 19.41 -10.99
C LYS A 138 -5.21 19.10 -9.50
N LEU A 139 -4.06 18.55 -9.12
CA LEU A 139 -3.63 18.50 -7.73
C LEU A 139 -2.81 19.76 -7.41
N ALA A 140 -3.06 20.34 -6.25
CA ALA A 140 -2.22 21.42 -5.73
C ALA A 140 -0.83 20.85 -5.45
N LYS A 141 0.22 21.65 -5.69
CA LYS A 141 1.56 21.23 -5.28
C LYS A 141 1.57 21.15 -3.74
N PRO A 142 2.07 20.05 -3.14
CA PRO A 142 2.20 19.98 -1.70
C PRO A 142 3.13 21.08 -1.19
N ALA A 143 2.95 21.50 0.06
CA ALA A 143 3.78 22.55 0.69
C ALA A 143 5.27 22.17 0.69
N ASN A 144 5.56 20.86 0.74
CA ASN A 144 6.88 20.25 0.68
C ASN A 144 6.89 19.06 -0.31
N GLY A 145 8.03 18.86 -0.97
CA GLY A 145 8.27 17.71 -1.85
C GLY A 145 7.75 17.87 -3.28
N TYR A 146 7.56 16.74 -3.95
CA TYR A 146 7.21 16.68 -5.36
C TYR A 146 5.80 16.16 -5.52
N ILE A 147 5.04 16.76 -6.45
CA ILE A 147 3.68 16.33 -6.73
C ILE A 147 3.62 14.88 -7.23
N ASP A 148 4.68 14.44 -7.90
CA ASP A 148 4.78 13.12 -8.48
C ASP A 148 4.77 12.03 -7.40
N ASP A 149 5.56 12.17 -6.35
CA ASP A 149 5.66 11.19 -5.25
C ASP A 149 4.36 11.15 -4.43
N ALA A 150 3.72 12.31 -4.22
CA ALA A 150 2.42 12.36 -3.54
C ALA A 150 1.31 11.71 -4.40
N ALA A 151 1.37 11.86 -5.72
CA ALA A 151 0.43 11.22 -6.63
C ALA A 151 0.63 9.70 -6.71
N ASP A 152 1.87 9.22 -6.64
CA ASP A 152 2.18 7.79 -6.57
C ASP A 152 1.63 7.17 -5.26
N ALA A 153 1.79 7.85 -4.12
CA ALA A 153 1.20 7.41 -2.86
C ALA A 153 -0.35 7.40 -2.88
N LEU A 154 -0.97 8.40 -3.52
CA LEU A 154 -2.43 8.39 -3.76
C LEU A 154 -2.84 7.23 -4.67
N ALA A 155 -2.04 6.91 -5.70
CA ALA A 155 -2.28 5.76 -6.56
C ALA A 155 -2.28 4.47 -5.74
N VAL A 156 -1.33 4.28 -4.82
CA VAL A 156 -1.28 3.12 -3.91
C VAL A 156 -2.52 3.03 -3.00
N ALA A 157 -3.01 4.17 -2.48
CA ALA A 157 -4.26 4.21 -1.70
C ALA A 157 -5.48 3.80 -2.54
N ILE A 158 -5.59 4.34 -3.76
CA ILE A 158 -6.68 4.06 -4.69
C ILE A 158 -6.63 2.61 -5.17
N CYS A 159 -5.44 2.05 -5.41
CA CYS A 159 -5.26 0.65 -5.76
C CYS A 159 -5.83 -0.26 -4.67
N HIS A 160 -5.52 0.01 -3.39
CA HIS A 160 -6.09 -0.73 -2.27
C HIS A 160 -7.61 -0.61 -2.23
N TYR A 161 -8.13 0.63 -2.34
CA TYR A 161 -9.57 0.90 -2.40
C TYR A 161 -10.27 0.06 -3.49
N ILE A 162 -9.77 0.08 -4.72
CA ILE A 162 -10.36 -0.69 -5.83
C ILE A 162 -10.31 -2.18 -5.49
N LYS A 163 -9.19 -2.68 -4.96
CA LYS A 163 -9.02 -4.11 -4.66
C LYS A 163 -10.01 -4.63 -3.62
N VAL A 164 -10.37 -3.82 -2.62
CA VAL A 164 -11.31 -4.21 -1.55
C VAL A 164 -12.77 -3.91 -1.88
N SER A 165 -13.03 -2.99 -2.81
CA SER A 165 -14.39 -2.61 -3.24
C SER A 165 -14.96 -3.48 -4.36
N GLN A 166 -14.13 -4.28 -5.05
CA GLN A 166 -14.64 -5.26 -6.00
C GLN A 166 -15.36 -6.39 -5.25
N PRO A 167 -16.59 -6.78 -5.66
CA PRO A 167 -17.20 -8.01 -5.18
C PRO A 167 -16.21 -9.14 -5.42
N LYS A 168 -16.01 -10.02 -4.43
CA LYS A 168 -15.27 -11.26 -4.68
C LYS A 168 -15.99 -11.99 -5.82
N ALA A 169 -15.44 -11.96 -7.02
CA ALA A 169 -15.83 -12.87 -8.09
C ALA A 169 -15.85 -14.26 -7.46
N GLY A 170 -16.99 -14.95 -7.55
CA GLY A 170 -17.26 -16.19 -6.85
C GLY A 170 -16.03 -17.09 -6.90
N ARG A 171 -15.48 -17.40 -5.73
CA ARG A 171 -14.53 -18.50 -5.63
C ARG A 171 -15.31 -19.72 -6.11
N PRO A 172 -14.87 -20.48 -7.14
CA PRO A 172 -15.36 -21.83 -7.29
C PRO A 172 -15.08 -22.52 -5.95
N LEU A 173 -16.10 -23.14 -5.36
CA LEU A 173 -15.86 -24.11 -4.32
C LEU A 173 -15.05 -25.22 -4.98
N ASP A 174 -13.73 -25.21 -4.79
CA ASP A 174 -12.91 -26.36 -5.11
C ASP A 174 -13.33 -27.48 -4.15
N GLU A 175 -14.28 -28.30 -4.60
CA GLU A 175 -14.62 -29.61 -4.03
C GLU A 175 -13.46 -30.60 -4.22
N LYS A 176 -12.26 -30.27 -3.74
CA LYS A 176 -11.11 -31.19 -3.71
C LYS A 176 -10.23 -31.02 -2.48
N GLU A 177 -10.83 -30.89 -1.30
CA GLU A 177 -10.18 -31.25 -0.02
C GLU A 177 -11.10 -32.12 0.84
N THR A 178 -11.67 -33.16 0.23
CA THR A 178 -12.24 -34.30 0.96
C THR A 178 -11.78 -35.59 0.29
N LYS A 179 -10.50 -35.96 0.53
CA LYS A 179 -10.00 -37.34 0.41
C LYS A 179 -8.54 -37.50 0.85
N VAL A 180 -8.22 -37.17 2.10
CA VAL A 180 -7.11 -37.83 2.81
C VAL A 180 -7.54 -38.12 4.24
N THR A 181 -8.38 -39.14 4.41
CA THR A 181 -8.49 -39.99 5.61
C THR A 181 -9.67 -40.93 5.42
N LYS A 182 -9.42 -42.10 4.81
CA LYS A 182 -10.04 -43.37 5.20
C LYS A 182 -9.51 -44.53 4.35
N LYS A 183 -9.12 -45.59 5.07
CA LYS A 183 -8.87 -46.99 4.69
C LYS A 183 -7.46 -47.38 4.25
N LYS A 184 -6.71 -47.88 5.23
CA LYS A 184 -6.33 -49.30 5.43
C LYS A 184 -6.08 -49.44 6.94
N GLY A 185 -6.50 -50.43 7.70
CA GLY A 185 -7.17 -51.71 7.46
C GLY A 185 -7.08 -52.41 8.82
N SER A 186 -8.21 -52.87 9.32
CA SER A 186 -8.41 -53.60 10.58
C SER A 186 -7.51 -54.82 10.74
N ARG A 187 -6.92 -55.01 11.93
CA ARG A 187 -6.77 -56.33 12.58
C ARG A 187 -7.01 -56.22 14.09
N PRO A 188 -7.67 -57.20 14.72
CA PRO A 188 -8.20 -57.09 16.07
C PRO A 188 -7.15 -57.48 17.13
N LEU A 189 -7.35 -56.96 18.35
CA LEU A 189 -6.67 -57.39 19.57
C LEU A 189 -6.97 -58.87 19.85
N SER A 190 -5.94 -59.63 20.19
CA SER A 190 -6.06 -60.82 21.03
C SER A 190 -5.43 -60.51 22.39
N SER A 191 -6.24 -60.59 23.43
CA SER A 191 -5.85 -60.75 24.83
C SER A 191 -5.03 -62.02 25.02
N HIS A 192 -4.03 -61.99 25.91
CA HIS A 192 -3.90 -62.89 27.07
C HIS A 192 -2.51 -62.71 27.71
N THR A 193 -2.53 -62.49 29.03
CA THR A 193 -1.48 -62.67 30.06
C THR A 193 -0.16 -61.94 29.89
#